data_AF-A0A0M9E465-F1
#
_entry.id   AF-A0A0M9E465-F1
#
_cell.length_a   1.000
_cell.length_b   1.000
_cell.length_c   1.000
_cell.angle_alpha   90.00
_cell.angle_beta   90.00
_cell.angle_gamma   90.00
#
_symmetry.space_group_name_H-M   'P 1'
#
loop_
_entity.id
_entity.type
_entity.pdbx_description
1 polymer ?
#
loop_
_entity_poly.entity_id
_entity_poly.type
_entity_poly.pdbx_seq_one_letter_code
_entity_poly.pdbx_strand_id
1 'polypeptide(L)'
;MPKEDWKENTIQKIFEKENLYPTGKIKTVLDVACGLSLKSQYIDAEVRVGVDIYRPYLDKIESDVPYAVVNADINQLEKLFLPNSFDLVLALDIVEHVEKDVALKLK
;
A
#
# COMPACT_ATOMS: atom_id res chain seq x y z
N MET A 1 -12.28 -5.45 13.56
CA MET A 1 -11.91 -6.71 12.88
C MET A 1 -10.71 -7.31 13.62
N PRO A 2 -10.85 -8.49 14.25
CA PRO A 2 -9.74 -9.26 14.82
C PRO A 2 -8.52 -9.38 13.88
N LYS A 3 -7.31 -9.54 14.42
CA LYS A 3 -6.09 -9.68 13.59
C LYS A 3 -6.12 -10.96 12.74
N GLU A 4 -6.80 -11.98 13.22
CA GLU A 4 -7.01 -13.26 12.56
C GLU A 4 -7.73 -13.06 11.22
N ASP A 5 -8.74 -12.20 11.20
CA ASP A 5 -9.52 -11.90 9.99
C ASP A 5 -8.67 -11.23 8.90
N TRP A 6 -7.54 -10.60 9.25
CA TRP A 6 -6.64 -9.96 8.27
C TRP A 6 -5.89 -10.99 7.44
N LYS A 7 -5.69 -12.20 7.98
CA LYS A 7 -5.08 -13.34 7.26
C LYS A 7 -6.08 -14.06 6.38
N GLU A 8 -7.36 -14.03 6.75
CA GLU A 8 -8.42 -14.67 5.97
C GLU A 8 -9.02 -13.78 4.90
N ASN A 9 -9.07 -12.47 5.11
CA ASN A 9 -9.60 -11.49 4.17
C ASN A 9 -8.47 -10.65 3.56
N THR A 10 -7.46 -11.32 3.00
CA THR A 10 -6.36 -10.62 2.32
C THR A 10 -6.85 -9.96 1.03
N ILE A 11 -6.14 -8.91 0.61
CA ILE A 11 -6.36 -8.22 -0.67
C ILE A 11 -6.41 -9.25 -1.81
N GLN A 12 -5.44 -10.17 -1.84
CA GLN A 12 -5.43 -11.27 -2.80
C GLN A 12 -6.75 -12.05 -2.81
N LYS A 13 -7.17 -12.60 -1.67
CA LYS A 13 -8.40 -13.41 -1.59
C LYS A 13 -9.67 -12.64 -1.96
N ILE A 14 -9.71 -11.33 -1.70
CA ILE A 14 -10.85 -10.46 -2.04
C ILE A 14 -10.89 -10.22 -3.55
N PHE A 15 -9.79 -9.76 -4.13
CA PHE A 15 -9.75 -9.34 -5.54
C PHE A 15 -9.62 -10.51 -6.52
N GLU A 16 -9.04 -11.65 -6.12
CA GLU A 16 -9.00 -12.86 -6.97
C GLU A 16 -10.39 -13.39 -7.28
N LYS A 17 -11.31 -13.37 -6.30
CA LYS A 17 -12.70 -13.81 -6.49
C LYS A 17 -13.43 -13.02 -7.58
N GLU A 18 -13.05 -11.75 -7.74
CA GLU A 18 -13.63 -10.83 -8.72
C GLU A 18 -12.79 -10.76 -10.02
N ASN A 19 -11.75 -11.57 -10.18
CA ASN A 19 -10.78 -11.50 -11.29
C ASN A 19 -10.10 -10.12 -11.43
N LEU A 20 -9.92 -9.41 -10.33
CA LEU A 20 -9.31 -8.08 -10.26
C LEU A 20 -7.89 -8.11 -9.68
N TYR A 21 -7.42 -9.26 -9.21
CA TYR A 21 -6.05 -9.42 -8.73
C TYR A 21 -5.09 -9.65 -9.90
N PRO A 22 -3.87 -9.06 -9.90
CA PRO A 22 -2.92 -9.23 -10.99
C PRO A 22 -2.58 -10.69 -11.27
N THR A 23 -2.48 -11.04 -12.57
CA THR A 23 -1.96 -12.35 -12.98
C THR A 23 -0.44 -12.29 -13.12
N GLY A 24 0.26 -13.18 -12.42
CA GLY A 24 1.73 -13.23 -12.42
C GLY A 24 2.36 -12.89 -11.07
N LYS A 25 3.70 -12.84 -11.04
CA LYS A 25 4.46 -12.59 -9.82
C LYS A 25 4.52 -11.09 -9.55
N ILE A 26 4.03 -10.67 -8.37
CA ILE A 26 4.24 -9.33 -7.83
C ILE A 26 5.63 -9.32 -7.16
N LYS A 27 6.51 -8.40 -7.55
CA LYS A 27 7.84 -8.25 -6.92
C LYS A 27 7.90 -7.02 -6.03
N THR A 28 7.20 -5.96 -6.41
CA THR A 28 7.29 -4.64 -5.78
C THR A 28 5.90 -4.10 -5.45
N VAL A 29 5.73 -3.64 -4.22
CA VAL A 29 4.46 -3.04 -3.75
C VAL A 29 4.71 -1.66 -3.14
N LEU A 30 3.89 -0.69 -3.54
CA LEU A 30 3.77 0.61 -2.89
C LEU A 30 2.49 0.65 -2.05
N ASP A 31 2.63 0.92 -0.75
CA ASP A 31 1.52 1.03 0.21
C ASP A 31 1.34 2.51 0.57
N VAL A 32 0.37 3.16 -0.07
CA VAL A 32 0.13 4.61 0.00
C VAL A 32 -0.74 4.93 1.22
N ALA A 33 -0.29 5.91 2.01
CA ALA A 33 -0.88 6.24 3.32
C ALA A 33 -0.96 5.00 4.23
N CYS A 34 0.17 4.31 4.39
CA CYS A 34 0.23 3.01 5.04
C CYS A 34 -0.12 3.02 6.54
N GLY A 35 -0.20 4.19 7.17
CA GLY A 35 -0.57 4.32 8.57
C GLY A 35 0.33 3.52 9.50
N LEU A 36 -0.29 2.93 10.53
CA LEU A 36 0.38 2.15 11.58
C LEU A 36 0.80 0.73 11.15
N SER A 37 0.47 0.28 9.94
CA SER A 37 0.77 -1.08 9.49
C SER A 37 0.79 -1.21 7.99
N LEU A 38 1.77 -1.94 7.44
CA LEU A 38 1.81 -2.29 6.03
C LEU A 38 0.77 -3.38 5.73
N LYS A 39 -0.32 -3.08 5.02
CA LYS A 39 -1.23 -4.14 4.54
C LYS A 39 -0.60 -4.96 3.43
N SER A 40 0.34 -4.36 2.70
CA SER A 40 1.22 -5.04 1.75
C SER A 40 2.02 -6.21 2.36
N GLN A 41 2.13 -6.33 3.69
CA GLN A 41 2.78 -7.48 4.33
C GLN A 41 2.08 -8.82 4.06
N TYR A 42 0.79 -8.80 3.68
CA TYR A 42 0.03 -10.01 3.35
C TYR A 42 0.05 -10.36 1.85
N ILE A 43 0.83 -9.63 1.06
CA ILE A 43 1.04 -9.88 -0.37
C ILE A 43 2.39 -10.55 -0.51
N ASP A 44 2.47 -11.64 -1.29
CA ASP A 44 3.76 -12.25 -1.64
C ASP A 44 4.51 -11.32 -2.62
N ALA A 45 5.56 -10.69 -2.12
CA ALA A 45 6.37 -9.69 -2.82
C ALA A 45 7.79 -9.63 -2.24
N GLU A 46 8.75 -9.23 -3.06
CA GLU A 46 10.17 -9.12 -2.68
C GLU A 46 10.45 -7.80 -1.96
N VAL A 47 9.85 -6.70 -2.43
CA VAL A 47 10.06 -5.35 -1.89
C VAL A 47 8.72 -4.67 -1.61
N ARG A 48 8.63 -4.02 -0.45
CA ARG A 48 7.48 -3.22 -0.02
C ARG A 48 7.95 -1.84 0.41
N VAL A 49 7.28 -0.80 -0.06
CA VAL A 49 7.53 0.57 0.35
C VAL A 49 6.24 1.16 0.91
N GLY A 50 6.23 1.51 2.19
CA GLY A 50 5.14 2.27 2.81
C GLY A 50 5.40 3.77 2.73
N VAL A 51 4.39 4.55 2.40
CA VAL A 51 4.45 6.01 2.43
C VAL A 51 3.39 6.53 3.38
N ASP A 52 3.77 7.39 4.32
CA ASP A 52 2.81 8.10 5.17
C ASP A 52 3.33 9.48 5.56
N ILE A 53 2.44 10.47 5.62
CA ILE A 53 2.79 11.84 6.01
C ILE A 53 3.10 11.95 7.50
N TYR A 54 2.53 11.07 8.34
CA TYR A 54 2.66 11.12 9.78
C TYR A 54 3.75 10.18 10.30
N ARG A 55 4.95 10.73 10.48
CA ARG A 55 6.15 10.00 10.93
C ARG A 55 5.94 9.08 12.14
N PRO A 56 5.21 9.48 13.21
CA PRO A 56 5.01 8.63 14.38
C PRO A 56 4.26 7.33 14.10
N TYR A 57 3.56 7.19 12.96
CA TYR A 57 3.01 5.91 12.55
C TYR A 57 4.07 4.98 11.98
N LEU A 58 4.95 5.51 11.14
CA LEU A 58 6.04 4.75 10.51
C LEU A 58 6.99 4.16 11.55
N ASP A 59 7.30 4.92 12.60
CA ASP A 59 8.19 4.48 13.68
C ASP A 59 7.60 3.33 14.53
N LYS A 60 6.30 3.01 14.36
CA LYS A 60 5.59 1.94 15.07
C LYS A 60 5.28 0.73 14.20
N ILE A 61 5.71 0.72 12.94
CA ILE A 61 5.44 -0.40 12.04
C ILE A 61 6.25 -1.62 12.48
N GLU A 62 5.53 -2.68 12.81
CA GLU A 62 6.08 -4.02 13.05
C GLU A 62 5.71 -4.90 11.86
N SER A 63 6.70 -5.59 11.29
CA SER A 63 6.47 -6.53 10.18
C SER A 63 7.53 -7.62 10.15
N ASP A 64 7.11 -8.85 9.84
CA ASP A 64 7.98 -10.01 9.68
C ASP A 64 8.56 -10.14 8.26
N VAL A 65 8.17 -9.23 7.35
CA VAL A 65 8.65 -9.20 5.97
C VAL A 65 9.52 -7.96 5.70
N PRO A 66 10.46 -8.02 4.76
CA PRO A 66 11.26 -6.85 4.40
C PRO A 66 10.40 -5.70 3.89
N TYR A 67 10.68 -4.49 4.41
CA TYR A 67 10.02 -3.26 4.01
C TYR A 67 10.95 -2.04 4.13
N ALA A 68 10.59 -0.98 3.42
CA ALA A 68 11.09 0.37 3.62
C ALA A 68 9.93 1.32 3.86
N VAL A 69 10.19 2.43 4.56
CA VAL A 69 9.21 3.49 4.81
C VAL A 69 9.73 4.84 4.33
N VAL A 70 8.84 5.64 3.76
CA VAL A 70 9.12 7.00 3.34
C VAL A 70 8.13 7.93 4.04
N ASN A 71 8.65 8.90 4.79
CA ASN A 71 7.81 9.94 5.37
C ASN A 71 7.62 11.06 4.36
N ALA A 72 6.45 11.08 3.71
CA ALA A 72 6.14 12.06 2.68
C ALA A 72 4.63 12.28 2.52
N ASP A 73 4.27 13.44 1.99
CA ASP A 73 2.93 13.71 1.48
C ASP A 73 2.73 12.95 0.16
N ILE A 74 1.60 12.27 0.02
CA ILE A 74 1.26 11.48 -1.17
C ILE A 74 1.10 12.36 -2.43
N ASN A 75 0.87 13.67 -2.26
CA ASN A 75 0.90 14.63 -3.36
C ASN A 75 2.29 14.80 -3.99
N GLN A 76 3.33 14.18 -3.41
CA GLN A 76 4.71 14.26 -3.87
C GLN A 76 5.23 12.94 -4.49
N LEU A 77 4.38 11.91 -4.65
CA LEU A 77 4.82 10.59 -5.11
C LEU A 77 5.57 10.63 -6.45
N GLU A 78 5.14 11.46 -7.40
CA GLU A 78 5.80 11.62 -8.72
C GLU A 78 7.23 12.17 -8.62
N LYS A 79 7.58 12.83 -7.52
CA LYS A 79 8.95 13.34 -7.27
C LYS A 79 9.83 12.29 -6.59
N LEU A 80 9.23 11.27 -5.99
CA LEU A 80 9.90 10.26 -5.18
C LEU A 80 10.11 8.96 -5.95
N PHE A 81 9.18 8.61 -6.84
CA PHE A 81 9.18 7.34 -7.56
C PHE A 81 9.09 7.55 -9.06
N LEU A 82 9.75 6.65 -9.80
CA LEU A 82 9.65 6.64 -11.26
C LEU A 82 8.27 6.10 -11.68
N PRO A 83 7.69 6.62 -12.78
CA PRO A 83 6.45 6.06 -13.32
C PRO A 83 6.58 4.55 -13.60
N ASN A 84 5.55 3.77 -13.26
CA ASN A 84 5.49 2.32 -13.46
C ASN A 84 6.64 1.52 -12.80
N SER A 85 7.20 2.03 -11.69
CA SER A 85 8.28 1.33 -10.96
C SER A 85 7.80 0.31 -9.93
N PHE A 86 6.48 0.18 -9.74
CA PHE A 86 5.86 -0.79 -8.84
C PHE A 86 4.89 -1.68 -9.59
N ASP A 87 4.86 -2.96 -9.27
CA ASP A 87 3.93 -3.92 -9.88
C ASP A 87 2.51 -3.76 -9.33
N LEU A 88 2.39 -3.32 -8.07
CA LEU A 88 1.12 -3.10 -7.39
C LEU A 88 1.18 -1.86 -6.49
N VAL A 89 0.11 -1.07 -6.52
CA VAL A 89 -0.09 0.07 -5.62
C VAL A 89 -1.33 -0.18 -4.78
N LEU A 90 -1.21 -0.05 -3.46
CA LEU A 90 -2.32 -0.07 -2.51
C LEU A 90 -2.64 1.35 -2.07
N ALA A 91 -3.92 1.72 -2.16
CA ALA A 91 -4.45 3.01 -1.72
C ALA A 91 -5.74 2.75 -0.93
N LEU A 92 -5.59 2.28 0.31
CA LEU A 92 -6.70 1.88 1.17
C LEU A 92 -7.13 3.06 2.05
N ASP A 93 -8.43 3.37 2.07
CA ASP A 93 -9.05 4.42 2.90
C ASP A 93 -8.35 5.79 2.82
N ILE A 94 -7.72 6.13 1.69
CA ILE A 94 -6.99 7.39 1.47
C ILE A 94 -7.74 8.37 0.55
N VAL A 95 -8.63 7.85 -0.30
CA VAL A 95 -9.31 8.64 -1.34
C VAL A 95 -10.21 9.72 -0.71
N GLU A 96 -10.78 9.45 0.45
CA GLU A 96 -11.61 10.34 1.26
C GLU A 96 -10.82 11.40 2.04
N HIS A 97 -9.50 11.25 2.13
CA HIS A 97 -8.61 12.13 2.89
C HIS A 97 -7.79 13.08 2.01
N VAL A 98 -7.96 13.00 0.69
CA VAL A 98 -7.34 13.92 -0.27
C VAL A 98 -8.37 14.87 -0.87
N GLU A 99 -7.89 16.02 -1.36
CA GLU A 99 -8.72 16.93 -2.12
C GLU A 99 -9.31 16.25 -3.36
N LYS A 100 -10.53 16.64 -3.74
CA LYS A 100 -11.30 15.96 -4.79
C LYS A 100 -10.56 15.90 -6.12
N ASP A 101 -9.81 16.94 -6.48
CA ASP A 101 -9.04 16.99 -7.71
C ASP A 101 -7.84 16.02 -7.70
N VAL A 102 -7.27 15.76 -6.52
CA VAL A 102 -6.23 14.73 -6.31
C VAL A 102 -6.85 13.34 -6.39
N ALA A 103 -7.98 13.10 -5.71
CA ALA A 103 -8.70 11.83 -5.77
C ALA A 103 -9.03 11.41 -7.21
N LEU A 104 -9.46 12.36 -8.05
CA LEU A 104 -9.81 12.10 -9.44
C LEU A 104 -8.60 11.76 -10.34
N LYS A 105 -7.36 11.99 -9.86
CA LYS A 105 -6.13 11.60 -10.54
C LYS A 105 -5.64 10.20 -10.14
N LEU A 106 -6.18 9.62 -9.06
CA LEU A 106 -5.96 8.21 -8.71
C LEU A 106 -6.79 7.35 -9.68
N LYS A 107 -6.23 7.06 -10.86
CA LYS A 107 -6.86 6.27 -11.91
C LYS A 107 -5.89 5.24 -12.47
#